data_AF-A0A1B6MJ38-F1
#
_entry.id   AF-A0A1B6MJ38-F1
#
_cell.length_a   1.000
_cell.length_b   1.000
_cell.length_c   1.000
_cell.angle_alpha   90.00
_cell.angle_beta   90.00
_cell.angle_gamma   90.00
#
_symmetry.space_group_name_H-M   'P 1'
#
loop_
_entity.id
_entity.type
_entity.pdbx_description
1 polymer ?
#
loop_
_entity_poly.entity_id
_entity_poly.type
_entity_poly.pdbx_seq_one_letter_code
_entity_poly.pdbx_strand_id
1 'polypeptide(L)'
;MNNSILIAIRKSLSTGSLSRLRPFSTASVKVNEEGTQANNVEQGVAIVQERAPLMLSRQLKHLPKSIKSRPAWVENLDTLEEQKLGLVDLHPEVWAVMPRVDLISQNVHWQRMYKHVSYKWMPTRAERVGGGRKPWPQKGLGRARHGSIRSPLFLNGGRAHGPRGPKSYFYMLPYFTRVLGLTSTLSVKLTQDDVHIVDSLEIPTDEPQYLEDLVSQRGWGVSVLFVDAPDLMPRNIAVACDKLKHMNLMPAYGLNVFSMLKHETLVLTTAAVDHIEEKLLFALHRTDSREKTKKFRINQQ
;
A
#
# COMPACT_ATOMS: atom_id res chain seq x y z
N MET A 1 -7.63 48.90 -4.28
CA MET A 1 -8.13 48.24 -5.51
C MET A 1 -7.52 46.85 -5.54
N ASN A 2 -8.17 45.70 -5.36
CA ASN A 2 -9.53 45.31 -4.98
C ASN A 2 -9.35 44.04 -4.12
N ASN A 3 -9.83 44.07 -2.87
CA ASN A 3 -10.02 42.93 -1.99
C ASN A 3 -11.52 42.88 -1.70
N SER A 4 -12.26 42.00 -2.38
CA SER A 4 -13.67 41.70 -2.08
C SER A 4 -14.19 40.72 -3.14
N ILE A 5 -15.16 39.87 -2.75
CA ILE A 5 -15.84 38.77 -3.50
C ILE A 5 -15.17 37.41 -3.18
N LEU A 6 -15.74 36.44 -2.44
CA LEU A 6 -17.10 36.18 -1.97
C LEU A 6 -17.02 35.13 -0.83
N ILE A 7 -17.15 35.58 0.43
CA ILE A 7 -17.54 34.74 1.58
C ILE A 7 -18.98 35.15 1.91
N ALA A 8 -19.93 34.40 1.36
CA ALA A 8 -21.35 34.39 1.68
C ALA A 8 -21.89 33.12 0.97
N ILE A 9 -22.58 32.16 1.58
CA ILE A 9 -23.78 32.28 2.41
C ILE A 9 -23.86 31.02 3.29
N ARG A 10 -23.69 31.17 4.60
CA ARG A 10 -24.12 30.22 5.64
C ARG A 10 -24.71 31.06 6.76
N LYS A 11 -26.05 31.10 6.85
CA LYS A 11 -26.92 31.52 7.99
C LYS A 11 -28.18 32.26 7.51
N SER A 12 -29.27 31.52 7.38
CA SER A 12 -30.65 31.95 7.68
C SER A 12 -31.48 30.66 7.58
N LEU A 13 -32.11 30.17 8.64
CA LEU A 13 -33.43 30.62 9.10
C LEU A 13 -33.66 30.02 10.50
N SER A 14 -33.71 30.88 11.51
CA SER A 14 -34.27 30.56 12.84
C SER A 14 -34.89 31.83 13.40
N THR A 15 -36.19 32.02 13.17
CA THR A 15 -36.99 33.01 13.90
C THR A 15 -38.39 32.45 14.05
N GLY A 16 -38.75 32.09 15.28
CA GLY A 16 -40.11 31.78 15.66
C GLY A 16 -40.95 33.05 15.81
N SER A 17 -42.26 32.90 15.65
CA SER A 17 -43.25 33.88 16.10
C SER A 17 -44.44 33.15 16.71
N LEU A 18 -44.64 33.37 18.00
CA LEU A 18 -45.83 33.02 18.79
C LEU A 18 -47.05 33.82 18.31
N SER A 19 -48.21 33.17 18.19
CA SER A 19 -49.49 33.87 18.43
C SER A 19 -50.67 32.93 18.73
N ARG A 20 -51.30 33.23 19.88
CA ARG A 20 -52.74 33.23 20.21
C ARG A 20 -53.47 31.91 20.53
N LEU A 21 -53.76 31.80 21.83
CA LEU A 21 -54.85 31.08 22.47
C LEU A 21 -56.24 31.63 22.08
N ARG A 22 -57.26 30.75 22.07
CA ARG A 22 -58.64 30.98 22.59
C ARG A 22 -59.33 29.65 22.97
N PRO A 23 -60.39 29.67 23.81
CA PRO A 23 -60.59 28.62 24.82
C PRO A 23 -61.94 27.87 24.78
N PHE A 24 -62.00 26.81 25.61
CA PHE A 24 -63.13 26.09 26.21
C PHE A 24 -64.29 25.54 25.36
N SER A 25 -64.52 24.23 25.48
CA SER A 25 -65.87 23.67 25.66
C SER A 25 -65.82 22.39 26.50
N THR A 26 -66.62 22.39 27.56
CA THR A 26 -66.96 21.28 28.46
C THR A 26 -67.86 20.25 27.77
N ALA A 27 -67.58 18.96 27.92
CA ALA A 27 -68.60 17.91 27.88
C ALA A 27 -68.07 16.63 28.55
N SER A 28 -68.87 16.14 29.48
CA SER A 28 -68.67 14.95 30.31
C SER A 28 -68.96 13.64 29.56
N VAL A 29 -68.46 12.50 30.08
CA VAL A 29 -69.15 11.19 30.29
C VAL A 29 -68.25 9.96 30.04
N LYS A 30 -67.95 9.28 31.17
CA LYS A 30 -67.84 7.83 31.49
C LYS A 30 -67.02 6.83 30.64
N VAL A 31 -65.98 6.30 31.31
CA VAL A 31 -65.55 4.88 31.56
C VAL A 31 -65.91 3.80 30.52
N ASN A 32 -64.89 3.14 29.92
CA ASN A 32 -64.61 1.70 30.06
C ASN A 32 -63.30 1.27 29.36
N GLU A 33 -62.52 0.51 30.14
CA GLU A 33 -61.52 -0.55 29.89
C GLU A 33 -61.04 -0.84 28.46
N GLU A 34 -59.72 -0.91 28.28
CA GLU A 34 -58.93 -2.11 27.92
C GLU A 34 -57.56 -1.70 27.33
N GLY A 35 -56.56 -2.54 27.56
CA GLY A 35 -55.15 -2.18 27.53
C GLY A 35 -54.59 -1.85 26.16
N THR A 36 -53.59 -0.95 26.15
CA THR A 36 -52.62 -0.87 25.07
C THR A 36 -51.28 -0.53 25.69
N GLN A 37 -50.37 -1.52 25.69
CA GLN A 37 -48.99 -1.36 26.12
C GLN A 37 -48.33 -0.31 25.21
N ALA A 38 -47.97 0.82 25.80
CA ALA A 38 -47.14 1.80 25.13
C ALA A 38 -45.76 1.18 24.93
N ASN A 39 -45.41 0.92 23.67
CA ASN A 39 -44.05 0.66 23.25
C ASN A 39 -43.23 1.92 23.53
N ASN A 40 -42.53 1.93 24.66
CA ASN A 40 -41.42 2.85 24.88
C ASN A 40 -40.36 2.53 23.83
N VAL A 41 -40.30 3.37 22.80
CA VAL A 41 -39.12 3.49 21.95
C VAL A 41 -38.07 4.19 22.80
N GLU A 42 -37.37 3.41 23.62
CA GLU A 42 -36.10 3.81 24.18
C GLU A 42 -35.16 3.98 22.99
N GLN A 43 -34.93 5.25 22.62
CA GLN A 43 -33.83 5.62 21.75
C GLN A 43 -32.55 5.19 22.48
N GLY A 44 -32.02 4.04 22.06
CA GLY A 44 -30.71 3.58 22.47
C GLY A 44 -29.67 4.60 22.02
N VAL A 45 -29.34 5.53 22.92
CA VAL A 45 -28.12 6.30 22.83
C VAL A 45 -26.99 5.28 22.89
N ALA A 46 -26.29 5.08 21.76
CA ALA A 46 -25.10 4.26 21.72
C ALA A 46 -24.15 4.79 22.79
N ILE A 47 -23.99 4.01 23.86
CA ILE A 47 -23.02 4.28 24.92
C ILE A 47 -21.66 4.24 24.23
N VAL A 48 -21.09 5.42 23.96
CA VAL A 48 -19.67 5.55 23.66
C VAL A 48 -18.96 5.11 24.93
N GLN A 49 -18.65 3.82 25.03
CA GLN A 49 -17.81 3.32 26.10
C GLN A 49 -16.48 4.06 25.97
N GLU A 50 -16.20 4.94 26.93
CA GLU A 50 -14.89 5.56 27.10
C GLU A 50 -13.87 4.43 27.32
N ARG A 51 -13.34 3.86 26.23
CA ARG A 51 -12.22 2.93 26.29
C ARG A 51 -11.02 3.73 26.79
N ALA A 52 -10.40 3.24 27.86
CA ALA A 52 -9.16 3.81 28.34
C ALA A 52 -8.12 3.86 27.21
N PRO A 53 -7.30 4.92 27.13
CA PRO A 53 -6.32 5.03 26.06
C PRO A 53 -5.37 3.83 26.09
N LEU A 54 -5.17 3.19 24.93
CA LEU A 54 -4.23 2.10 24.76
C LEU A 54 -2.81 2.68 24.89
N MET A 55 -2.28 2.69 26.12
CA MET A 55 -0.87 2.99 26.36
C MET A 55 -0.03 1.76 26.03
N LEU A 56 0.37 1.62 24.77
CA LEU A 56 1.25 0.54 24.30
C LEU A 56 2.72 0.89 24.59
N SER A 57 3.08 1.02 25.86
CA SER A 57 4.49 1.15 26.27
C SER A 57 5.18 -0.21 26.08
N ARG A 58 5.81 -0.42 24.94
CA ARG A 58 6.49 -1.68 24.61
C ARG A 58 7.98 -1.64 24.94
N GLN A 59 8.54 -2.82 25.23
CA GLN A 59 9.98 -2.97 25.40
C GLN A 59 10.69 -3.04 24.04
N LEU A 60 11.22 -1.90 23.62
CA LEU A 60 12.03 -1.80 22.40
C LEU A 60 13.41 -2.44 22.62
N LYS A 61 13.68 -3.55 21.91
CA LYS A 61 14.99 -4.22 21.94
C LYS A 61 16.03 -3.37 21.19
N HIS A 62 17.27 -3.33 21.69
CA HIS A 62 18.42 -2.69 21.03
C HIS A 62 18.30 -1.17 20.78
N LEU A 63 17.56 -0.44 21.61
CA LEU A 63 17.44 1.02 21.46
C LEU A 63 18.82 1.71 21.64
N PRO A 64 19.29 2.51 20.68
CA PRO A 64 20.52 3.27 20.83
C PRO A 64 20.35 4.38 21.87
N LYS A 65 21.33 4.54 22.77
CA LYS A 65 21.29 5.53 23.87
C LYS A 65 21.07 6.98 23.41
N SER A 66 21.47 7.30 22.18
CA SER A 66 21.43 8.67 21.65
C SER A 66 20.13 9.05 20.97
N ILE A 67 19.31 8.09 20.52
CA ILE A 67 18.14 8.36 19.68
C ILE A 67 16.88 7.86 20.40
N LYS A 68 15.90 8.75 20.56
CA LYS A 68 14.62 8.43 21.19
C LYS A 68 13.68 7.71 20.20
N SER A 69 12.70 6.98 20.73
CA SER A 69 11.59 6.43 19.94
C SER A 69 10.75 7.54 19.31
N ARG A 70 10.03 7.19 18.24
CA ARG A 70 9.05 8.07 17.61
C ARG A 70 7.63 7.64 18.01
N PRO A 71 6.85 8.46 18.71
CA PRO A 71 5.46 8.11 18.98
C PRO A 71 4.62 8.22 17.70
N ALA A 72 3.67 7.31 17.52
CA ALA A 72 2.66 7.33 16.47
C ALA A 72 1.28 7.05 17.07
N TRP A 73 0.23 7.64 16.48
CA TRP A 73 -1.15 7.42 16.92
C TRP A 73 -1.62 6.02 16.54
N VAL A 74 -2.40 5.41 17.45
CA VAL A 74 -3.16 4.21 17.17
C VAL A 74 -4.61 4.61 16.93
N GLU A 75 -5.10 4.32 15.73
CA GLU A 75 -6.43 4.64 15.25
C GLU A 75 -7.34 3.41 15.29
N ASN A 76 -8.64 3.63 15.16
CA ASN A 76 -9.65 2.59 15.02
C ASN A 76 -10.06 2.39 13.55
N LEU A 77 -10.66 1.24 13.19
CA LEU A 77 -11.35 1.04 11.90
C LEU A 77 -12.87 0.79 12.05
N ASP A 78 -13.34 0.67 13.29
CA ASP A 78 -14.74 0.38 13.64
C ASP A 78 -15.71 1.51 13.27
N THR A 79 -15.25 2.76 13.30
CA THR A 79 -16.06 3.95 12.98
C THR A 79 -15.48 4.74 11.83
N LEU A 80 -16.34 5.45 11.09
CA LEU A 80 -15.93 6.35 10.02
C LEU A 80 -15.10 7.53 10.56
N GLU A 81 -15.51 8.08 11.70
CA GLU A 81 -14.76 9.13 12.41
C GLU A 81 -13.46 8.58 12.98
N GLU A 82 -12.37 9.35 12.84
CA GLU A 82 -11.05 9.02 13.38
C GLU A 82 -11.08 9.15 14.91
N GLN A 83 -10.88 8.04 15.62
CA GLN A 83 -10.67 8.04 17.06
C GLN A 83 -9.24 7.63 17.39
N LYS A 84 -8.56 8.48 18.17
CA LYS A 84 -7.19 8.25 18.64
C LYS A 84 -7.25 7.39 19.90
N LEU A 85 -7.17 6.07 19.71
CA LEU A 85 -7.25 5.08 20.78
C LEU A 85 -6.02 5.14 21.70
N GLY A 86 -4.85 5.48 21.17
CA GLY A 86 -3.62 5.46 21.96
C GLY A 86 -2.39 5.95 21.22
N LEU A 87 -1.23 5.75 21.85
CA LEU A 87 0.09 6.07 21.29
C LEU A 87 0.97 4.81 21.35
N VAL A 88 1.70 4.57 20.27
CA VAL A 88 2.70 3.51 20.17
C VAL A 88 4.09 4.10 19.90
N ASP A 89 5.09 3.62 20.61
CA ASP A 89 6.48 4.06 20.47
C ASP A 89 7.20 3.26 19.38
N LEU A 90 7.54 3.87 18.25
CA LEU A 90 8.27 3.26 17.11
C LEU A 90 9.79 3.24 17.28
N HIS A 91 10.44 2.14 16.85
CA HIS A 91 11.89 2.00 16.95
C HIS A 91 12.64 2.92 15.96
N PRO A 92 13.58 3.77 16.43
CA PRO A 92 14.22 4.77 15.57
C PRO A 92 15.08 4.17 14.45
N GLU A 93 15.73 3.02 14.65
CA GLU A 93 16.52 2.38 13.58
C GLU A 93 15.68 1.78 12.43
N VAL A 94 14.36 1.69 12.58
CA VAL A 94 13.46 1.22 11.51
C VAL A 94 12.72 2.41 10.90
N TRP A 95 12.24 3.31 11.75
CA TRP A 95 11.30 4.38 11.39
C TRP A 95 11.90 5.78 11.33
N ALA A 96 13.13 5.96 11.81
CA ALA A 96 13.84 7.24 11.84
C ALA A 96 15.20 7.19 11.12
N VAL A 97 15.37 6.26 10.18
CA VAL A 97 16.58 6.16 9.35
C VAL A 97 16.61 7.31 8.36
N MET A 98 17.81 7.84 8.08
CA MET A 98 17.99 8.82 7.02
C MET A 98 17.50 8.23 5.68
N PRO A 99 16.54 8.88 5.00
CA PRO A 99 15.92 8.30 3.82
C PRO A 99 16.90 8.23 2.64
N ARG A 100 17.27 7.02 2.24
CA ARG A 100 18.19 6.77 1.11
C ARG A 100 17.45 6.39 -0.17
N VAL A 101 17.13 7.40 -0.99
CA VAL A 101 16.42 7.25 -2.27
C VAL A 101 17.12 6.28 -3.23
N ASP A 102 18.45 6.26 -3.25
CA ASP A 102 19.23 5.35 -4.11
C ASP A 102 18.94 3.88 -3.82
N LEU A 103 18.85 3.51 -2.54
CA LEU A 103 18.59 2.13 -2.12
C LEU A 103 17.15 1.73 -2.40
N ILE A 104 16.22 2.67 -2.25
CA ILE A 104 14.82 2.48 -2.61
C ILE A 104 14.72 2.19 -4.11
N SER A 105 15.33 3.02 -4.96
CA SER A 105 15.36 2.84 -6.42
C SER A 105 15.99 1.50 -6.84
N GLN A 106 17.13 1.12 -6.24
CA GLN A 106 17.77 -0.18 -6.49
C GLN A 106 16.86 -1.36 -6.13
N ASN A 107 16.15 -1.28 -5.00
CA ASN A 107 15.21 -2.33 -4.59
C ASN A 107 14.02 -2.45 -5.54
N VAL A 108 13.43 -1.32 -5.95
CA VAL A 108 12.33 -1.29 -6.92
C VAL A 108 12.77 -1.89 -8.27
N HIS A 109 13.94 -1.48 -8.75
CA HIS A 109 14.49 -2.00 -9.99
C HIS A 109 14.76 -3.51 -9.89
N TRP A 110 15.39 -3.97 -8.81
CA TRP A 110 15.60 -5.38 -8.53
C TRP A 110 14.27 -6.17 -8.53
N GLN A 111 13.26 -5.70 -7.79
CA GLN A 111 11.92 -6.33 -7.71
C GLN A 111 11.20 -6.41 -9.06
N ARG A 112 11.45 -5.48 -9.99
CA ARG A 112 10.92 -5.56 -11.36
C ARG A 112 11.70 -6.58 -12.20
N MET A 113 13.03 -6.56 -12.13
CA MET A 113 13.88 -7.33 -13.03
C MET A 113 14.06 -8.79 -12.63
N TYR A 114 14.08 -9.14 -11.34
CA TYR A 114 14.37 -10.52 -10.90
C TYR A 114 13.33 -11.53 -11.41
N LYS A 115 12.08 -11.09 -11.58
CA LYS A 115 10.95 -11.89 -12.10
C LYS A 115 10.77 -11.76 -13.62
N HIS A 116 11.53 -10.89 -14.28
CA HIS A 116 11.34 -10.58 -15.69
C HIS A 116 12.07 -11.57 -16.60
N VAL A 117 11.30 -12.21 -17.49
CA VAL A 117 11.80 -13.09 -18.54
C VAL A 117 11.31 -12.58 -19.89
N SER A 118 12.24 -12.29 -20.79
CA SER A 118 11.92 -11.86 -22.16
C SER A 118 11.87 -13.06 -23.09
N TYR A 119 10.69 -13.37 -23.60
CA TYR A 119 10.46 -14.38 -24.64
C TYR A 119 10.64 -13.84 -26.08
N LYS A 120 11.03 -12.57 -26.22
CA LYS A 120 11.32 -11.98 -27.52
C LYS A 120 12.42 -12.77 -28.22
N TRP A 121 12.11 -13.26 -29.40
CA TRP A 121 13.03 -14.03 -30.24
C TRP A 121 12.85 -13.60 -31.69
N MET A 122 13.97 -13.45 -32.39
CA MET A 122 13.99 -13.19 -33.83
C MET A 122 14.94 -14.17 -34.51
N PRO A 123 14.55 -14.72 -35.68
CA PRO A 123 15.39 -15.66 -36.40
C PRO A 123 16.63 -14.96 -36.96
N THR A 124 17.78 -15.54 -36.68
CA THR A 124 19.04 -15.18 -37.34
C THR A 124 19.02 -15.66 -38.80
N ARG A 125 20.01 -15.22 -39.59
CA ARG A 125 20.11 -15.65 -41.00
C ARG A 125 20.25 -17.17 -41.16
N ALA A 126 20.76 -17.87 -40.15
CA ALA A 126 20.96 -19.31 -40.16
C ALA A 126 19.68 -20.10 -39.84
N GLU A 127 18.77 -19.51 -39.06
CA GLU A 127 17.52 -20.15 -38.64
C GLU A 127 16.38 -19.93 -39.65
N ARG A 128 16.54 -18.99 -40.59
CA ARG A 128 15.57 -18.74 -41.67
C ARG A 128 15.60 -19.91 -42.68
N VAL A 129 14.45 -20.55 -42.90
CA VAL A 129 14.27 -21.75 -43.77
C VAL A 129 14.68 -21.55 -45.23
N GLY A 130 15.84 -22.05 -45.69
CA GLY A 130 16.32 -21.95 -47.08
C GLY A 130 17.52 -21.02 -47.28
N GLY A 131 17.87 -20.69 -48.53
CA GLY A 131 18.99 -19.77 -48.83
C GLY A 131 20.40 -20.37 -48.75
N GLY A 132 20.52 -21.70 -48.92
CA GLY A 132 21.80 -22.40 -49.05
C GLY A 132 22.47 -22.26 -50.42
N ARG A 133 21.70 -21.95 -51.48
CA ARG A 133 22.24 -21.68 -52.82
C ARG A 133 22.64 -20.20 -52.96
N LYS A 134 23.81 -19.97 -53.57
CA LYS A 134 24.26 -18.62 -53.92
C LYS A 134 23.31 -18.00 -54.96
N PRO A 135 22.83 -16.75 -54.77
CA PRO A 135 21.84 -16.14 -55.66
C PRO A 135 22.32 -15.99 -57.11
N TRP A 136 23.60 -15.64 -57.30
CA TRP A 136 24.24 -15.48 -58.61
C TRP A 136 25.77 -15.63 -58.53
N PRO A 137 26.47 -15.88 -59.66
CA PRO A 137 27.93 -16.01 -59.69
C PRO A 137 28.64 -14.77 -59.15
N GLN A 138 29.86 -14.96 -58.63
CA GLN A 138 30.64 -13.90 -57.97
C GLN A 138 30.99 -12.72 -58.90
N LYS A 139 31.07 -12.96 -60.21
CA LYS A 139 31.43 -12.01 -61.27
C LYS A 139 30.55 -12.25 -62.51
N GLY A 140 30.48 -11.28 -63.41
CA GLY A 140 29.82 -11.39 -64.72
C GLY A 140 28.48 -10.65 -64.86
N LEU A 141 27.75 -10.39 -63.77
CA LEU A 141 26.40 -9.80 -63.82
C LEU A 141 26.31 -8.29 -63.52
N GLY A 142 27.39 -7.65 -63.13
CA GLY A 142 27.40 -6.21 -62.75
C GLY A 142 26.62 -5.84 -61.48
N ARG A 143 26.01 -6.81 -60.77
CA ARG A 143 25.27 -6.60 -59.52
C ARG A 143 26.19 -6.69 -58.28
N ALA A 144 25.71 -6.18 -57.14
CA ALA A 144 26.38 -6.35 -55.85
C ALA A 144 26.60 -7.84 -55.51
N ARG A 145 27.68 -8.14 -54.78
CA ARG A 145 28.07 -9.52 -54.44
C ARG A 145 27.29 -10.00 -53.22
N HIS A 146 26.56 -11.12 -53.36
CA HIS A 146 25.83 -11.74 -52.26
C HIS A 146 26.08 -13.24 -52.15
N GLY A 147 26.21 -13.72 -50.91
CA GLY A 147 26.41 -15.14 -50.61
C GLY A 147 25.11 -15.91 -50.38
N SER A 148 24.06 -15.25 -49.86
CA SER A 148 22.77 -15.87 -49.55
C SER A 148 21.67 -14.81 -49.59
N ILE A 149 20.47 -15.22 -50.02
CA ILE A 149 19.25 -14.39 -49.96
C ILE A 149 18.79 -14.11 -48.51
N ARG A 150 19.34 -14.79 -47.49
CA ARG A 150 18.95 -14.62 -46.07
C ARG A 150 19.81 -13.64 -45.30
N SER A 151 20.74 -12.97 -45.98
CA SER A 151 21.52 -11.90 -45.37
C SER A 151 20.59 -10.82 -44.81
N PRO A 152 20.92 -10.19 -43.67
CA PRO A 152 20.16 -9.07 -43.12
C PRO A 152 19.97 -7.89 -44.08
N LEU A 153 20.80 -7.79 -45.13
CA LEU A 153 20.71 -6.79 -46.19
C LEU A 153 19.50 -7.01 -47.12
N PHE A 154 18.99 -8.24 -47.23
CA PHE A 154 17.84 -8.55 -48.07
C PHE A 154 16.52 -8.35 -47.31
N LEU A 155 15.48 -7.99 -48.06
CA LEU A 155 14.09 -8.06 -47.60
C LEU A 155 13.78 -9.48 -47.12
N ASN A 156 13.13 -9.60 -45.95
CA ASN A 156 12.85 -10.87 -45.28
C ASN A 156 14.08 -11.72 -44.88
N GLY A 157 15.28 -11.13 -44.88
CA GLY A 157 16.49 -11.72 -44.31
C GLY A 157 16.37 -12.01 -42.81
N GLY A 158 17.38 -12.69 -42.27
CA GLY A 158 17.54 -12.83 -40.81
C GLY A 158 17.92 -11.50 -40.15
N ARG A 159 17.60 -11.33 -38.87
CA ARG A 159 18.03 -10.14 -38.11
C ARG A 159 19.47 -10.35 -37.61
N ALA A 160 20.33 -9.35 -37.80
CA ALA A 160 21.74 -9.41 -37.34
C ALA A 160 21.84 -9.31 -35.81
N HIS A 161 21.32 -8.21 -35.25
CA HIS A 161 21.25 -7.98 -33.81
C HIS A 161 19.79 -7.96 -33.35
N GLY A 162 19.16 -9.13 -33.41
CA GLY A 162 17.82 -9.34 -32.89
C GLY A 162 17.83 -9.83 -31.44
N PRO A 163 16.72 -9.72 -30.71
CA PRO A 163 16.57 -10.38 -29.43
C PRO A 163 16.71 -11.90 -29.58
N ARG A 164 17.51 -12.50 -28.71
CA ARG A 164 17.73 -13.95 -28.60
C ARG A 164 17.06 -14.42 -27.32
N GLY A 165 15.89 -15.06 -27.47
CA GLY A 165 15.07 -15.53 -26.35
C GLY A 165 15.20 -17.05 -26.13
N PRO A 166 14.75 -17.55 -24.95
CA PRO A 166 14.32 -16.79 -23.77
C PRO A 166 15.51 -16.22 -22.99
N LYS A 167 15.43 -14.94 -22.57
CA LYS A 167 16.46 -14.27 -21.76
C LYS A 167 15.92 -13.90 -20.39
N SER A 168 16.53 -14.44 -19.34
CA SER A 168 16.26 -14.05 -17.95
C SER A 168 17.08 -12.82 -17.55
N TYR A 169 16.50 -11.96 -16.73
CA TYR A 169 17.16 -10.80 -16.13
C TYR A 169 17.38 -10.98 -14.63
N PHE A 170 17.44 -12.23 -14.19
CA PHE A 170 17.55 -12.58 -12.79
C PHE A 170 18.92 -12.17 -12.24
N TYR A 171 18.89 -11.40 -11.14
CA TYR A 171 20.03 -11.19 -10.27
C TYR A 171 19.53 -11.02 -8.84
N MET A 172 20.39 -11.31 -7.86
CA MET A 172 20.05 -11.13 -6.45
C MET A 172 20.74 -9.89 -5.89
N LEU A 173 19.96 -8.98 -5.31
CA LEU A 173 20.47 -7.82 -4.60
C LEU A 173 21.08 -8.25 -3.24
N PRO A 174 22.20 -7.66 -2.81
CA PRO A 174 22.78 -7.95 -1.50
C PRO A 174 21.76 -7.82 -0.38
N TYR A 175 21.87 -8.67 0.63
CA TYR A 175 20.88 -8.78 1.70
C TYR A 175 20.65 -7.44 2.44
N PHE A 176 21.72 -6.77 2.87
CA PHE A 176 21.62 -5.51 3.59
C PHE A 176 21.09 -4.36 2.74
N THR A 177 21.38 -4.33 1.44
CA THR A 177 20.78 -3.37 0.51
C THR A 177 19.25 -3.52 0.46
N ARG A 178 18.72 -4.74 0.58
CA ARG A 178 17.28 -5.00 0.66
C ARG A 178 16.67 -4.54 1.98
N VAL A 179 17.32 -4.87 3.10
CA VAL A 179 16.89 -4.46 4.45
C VAL A 179 16.89 -2.94 4.59
N LEU A 180 17.95 -2.27 4.11
CA LEU A 180 18.08 -0.82 4.14
C LEU A 180 17.07 -0.14 3.22
N GLY A 181 16.69 -0.75 2.10
CA GLY A 181 15.61 -0.25 1.24
C GLY A 181 14.26 -0.26 1.94
N LEU A 182 13.93 -1.35 2.66
CA LEU A 182 12.70 -1.45 3.44
C LEU A 182 12.64 -0.41 4.56
N THR A 183 13.66 -0.34 5.41
CA THR A 183 13.75 0.64 6.52
C THR A 183 13.72 2.08 6.02
N SER A 184 14.44 2.39 4.94
CA SER A 184 14.39 3.73 4.33
C SER A 184 12.99 4.07 3.82
N THR A 185 12.28 3.11 3.22
CA THR A 185 10.92 3.36 2.69
C THR A 185 9.91 3.56 3.82
N LEU A 186 9.98 2.77 4.90
CA LEU A 186 9.15 2.95 6.10
C LEU A 186 9.41 4.30 6.76
N SER A 187 10.67 4.69 6.88
CA SER A 187 11.05 6.01 7.42
C SER A 187 10.52 7.15 6.55
N VAL A 188 10.61 7.04 5.21
CA VAL A 188 10.04 8.03 4.27
C VAL A 188 8.53 8.16 4.47
N LYS A 189 7.81 7.02 4.47
CA LYS A 189 6.36 7.00 4.63
C LYS A 189 5.92 7.63 5.95
N LEU A 190 6.61 7.32 7.04
CA LEU A 190 6.31 7.95 8.33
C LEU A 190 6.62 9.45 8.33
N THR A 191 7.69 9.90 7.69
CA THR A 191 8.01 11.34 7.60
C THR A 191 7.06 12.14 6.70
N GLN A 192 6.33 11.46 5.83
CA GLN A 192 5.33 12.05 4.94
C GLN A 192 3.92 12.02 5.54
N ASP A 193 3.76 11.50 6.77
CA ASP A 193 2.47 11.26 7.42
C ASP A 193 1.56 10.28 6.63
N ASP A 194 2.15 9.42 5.78
CA ASP A 194 1.45 8.43 4.96
C ASP A 194 1.22 7.08 5.70
N VAL A 195 1.65 6.98 6.96
CA VAL A 195 1.57 5.74 7.76
C VAL A 195 0.57 5.92 8.87
N HIS A 196 -0.44 5.05 8.88
CA HIS A 196 -1.44 4.99 9.93
C HIS A 196 -1.31 3.65 10.66
N ILE A 197 -1.32 3.68 11.99
CA ILE A 197 -1.28 2.48 12.81
C ILE A 197 -2.67 2.27 13.38
N VAL A 198 -3.19 1.07 13.24
CA VAL A 198 -4.53 0.70 13.68
C VAL A 198 -4.42 -0.44 14.69
N ASP A 199 -5.34 -0.49 15.65
CA ASP A 199 -5.42 -1.60 16.60
C ASP A 199 -5.73 -2.93 15.91
N SER A 200 -6.86 -3.01 15.19
CA SER A 200 -7.31 -4.19 14.45
C SER A 200 -7.85 -3.84 13.06
N LEU A 201 -7.81 -4.79 12.12
CA LEU A 201 -8.44 -4.66 10.79
C LEU A 201 -9.92 -5.11 10.76
N GLU A 202 -10.57 -5.14 11.92
CA GLU A 202 -11.97 -5.49 12.00
C GLU A 202 -12.83 -4.30 11.54
N ILE A 203 -13.84 -4.60 10.73
CA ILE A 203 -14.73 -3.61 10.13
C ILE A 203 -16.17 -4.06 10.42
N PRO A 204 -17.10 -3.14 10.77
CA PRO A 204 -18.47 -3.50 11.11
C PRO A 204 -19.25 -4.13 9.96
N THR A 205 -18.95 -3.77 8.71
CA THR A 205 -19.69 -4.17 7.51
C THR A 205 -18.74 -4.70 6.43
N ASP A 206 -19.23 -5.60 5.57
CA ASP A 206 -18.50 -6.17 4.42
C ASP A 206 -18.72 -5.39 3.10
N GLU A 207 -19.37 -4.23 3.20
CA GLU A 207 -19.66 -3.35 2.08
C GLU A 207 -18.43 -2.51 1.70
N PRO A 208 -18.03 -2.48 0.42
CA PRO A 208 -16.85 -1.73 -0.02
C PRO A 208 -17.03 -0.21 0.11
N GLN A 209 -18.27 0.29 0.05
CA GLN A 209 -18.57 1.72 0.20
C GLN A 209 -18.12 2.25 1.56
N TYR A 210 -18.26 1.45 2.62
CA TYR A 210 -17.79 1.81 3.96
C TYR A 210 -16.28 2.15 3.97
N LEU A 211 -15.46 1.35 3.27
CA LEU A 211 -14.02 1.61 3.17
C LEU A 211 -13.70 2.86 2.35
N GLU A 212 -14.41 3.08 1.24
CA GLU A 212 -14.23 4.30 0.42
C GLU A 212 -14.59 5.57 1.21
N ASP A 213 -15.70 5.53 1.96
CA ASP A 213 -16.14 6.63 2.81
C ASP A 213 -15.15 6.88 3.95
N LEU A 214 -14.65 5.82 4.60
CA LEU A 214 -13.65 5.92 5.66
C LEU A 214 -12.35 6.56 5.15
N VAL A 215 -11.84 6.09 4.01
CA VAL A 215 -10.61 6.61 3.38
C VAL A 215 -10.78 8.08 2.97
N SER A 216 -11.94 8.43 2.40
CA SER A 216 -12.29 9.79 2.00
C SER A 216 -12.38 10.73 3.19
N GLN A 217 -13.06 10.32 4.27
CA GLN A 217 -13.25 11.12 5.47
C GLN A 217 -11.95 11.38 6.22
N ARG A 218 -11.06 10.39 6.28
CA ARG A 218 -9.74 10.51 6.95
C ARG A 218 -8.66 11.13 6.08
N GLY A 219 -8.92 11.28 4.78
CA GLY A 219 -7.96 11.87 3.85
C GLY A 219 -6.76 10.98 3.55
N TRP A 220 -6.92 9.64 3.59
CA TRP A 220 -5.85 8.67 3.34
C TRP A 220 -5.43 8.53 1.86
N GLY A 221 -5.78 9.49 1.01
CA GLY A 221 -5.43 9.50 -0.40
C GLY A 221 -6.22 8.50 -1.26
N VAL A 222 -5.71 8.24 -2.47
CA VAL A 222 -6.38 7.48 -3.52
C VAL A 222 -6.18 5.97 -3.37
N SER A 223 -5.07 5.55 -2.75
CA SER A 223 -4.70 4.13 -2.69
C SER A 223 -4.10 3.76 -1.33
N VAL A 224 -4.61 2.67 -0.77
CA VAL A 224 -4.32 2.25 0.60
C VAL A 224 -3.80 0.82 0.60
N LEU A 225 -2.74 0.58 1.36
CA LEU A 225 -2.22 -0.76 1.61
C LEU A 225 -2.40 -1.12 3.08
N PHE A 226 -3.26 -2.09 3.34
CA PHE A 226 -3.50 -2.66 4.66
C PHE A 226 -2.55 -3.83 4.91
N VAL A 227 -1.90 -3.84 6.07
CA VAL A 227 -0.95 -4.89 6.45
C VAL A 227 -1.24 -5.42 7.84
N ASP A 228 -1.33 -6.74 7.95
CA ASP A 228 -1.52 -7.45 9.22
C ASP A 228 -0.45 -8.52 9.47
N ALA A 229 -0.29 -8.94 10.73
CA ALA A 229 0.64 -9.98 11.12
C ALA A 229 0.18 -11.42 10.74
N PRO A 230 -1.04 -11.87 11.08
CA PRO A 230 -1.54 -13.19 10.68
C PRO A 230 -1.77 -13.27 9.17
N ASP A 231 -1.77 -14.49 8.65
CA ASP A 231 -2.12 -14.77 7.25
C ASP A 231 -3.65 -14.74 7.03
N LEU A 232 -4.41 -15.08 8.08
CA LEU A 232 -5.87 -15.06 8.05
C LEU A 232 -6.38 -13.67 8.43
N MET A 233 -6.80 -12.92 7.40
CA MET A 233 -7.41 -11.60 7.56
C MET A 233 -8.89 -11.72 7.98
N PRO A 234 -9.46 -10.70 8.64
CA PRO A 234 -10.89 -10.66 8.95
C PRO A 234 -11.73 -10.74 7.67
N ARG A 235 -12.86 -11.46 7.74
CA ARG A 235 -13.72 -11.70 6.56
C ARG A 235 -14.23 -10.41 5.94
N ASN A 236 -14.67 -9.45 6.76
CA ASN A 236 -15.33 -8.24 6.29
C ASN A 236 -14.39 -7.38 5.43
N ILE A 237 -13.18 -7.11 5.92
CA ILE A 237 -12.17 -6.34 5.17
C ILE A 237 -11.70 -7.09 3.94
N ALA A 238 -11.54 -8.42 4.01
CA ALA A 238 -11.14 -9.22 2.86
C ALA A 238 -12.15 -9.14 1.71
N VAL A 239 -13.46 -9.28 2.01
CA VAL A 239 -14.53 -9.18 1.01
C VAL A 239 -14.66 -7.75 0.46
N ALA A 240 -14.49 -6.73 1.31
CA ALA A 240 -14.56 -5.34 0.90
C ALA A 240 -13.37 -4.97 -0.02
N CYS A 241 -12.13 -5.32 0.35
CA CYS A 241 -10.94 -5.05 -0.46
C CYS A 241 -10.90 -5.84 -1.77
N ASP A 242 -11.41 -7.07 -1.83
CA ASP A 242 -11.42 -7.85 -3.09
C ASP A 242 -12.24 -7.15 -4.20
N LYS A 243 -13.28 -6.41 -3.82
CA LYS A 243 -14.07 -5.59 -4.74
C LYS A 243 -13.33 -4.31 -5.19
N LEU A 244 -12.42 -3.78 -4.36
CA LEU A 244 -11.74 -2.49 -4.55
C LEU A 244 -10.31 -2.67 -5.08
N LYS A 245 -10.04 -2.26 -6.32
CA LYS A 245 -8.71 -2.47 -6.96
C LYS A 245 -7.58 -1.59 -6.40
N HIS A 246 -7.92 -0.46 -5.79
CA HIS A 246 -6.96 0.53 -5.30
C HIS A 246 -6.63 0.35 -3.80
N MET A 247 -7.35 -0.53 -3.10
CA MET A 247 -7.11 -0.90 -1.72
C MET A 247 -6.68 -2.36 -1.65
N ASN A 248 -5.50 -2.65 -1.13
CA ASN A 248 -4.96 -4.01 -1.10
C ASN A 248 -4.67 -4.46 0.33
N LEU A 249 -4.89 -5.74 0.59
CA LEU A 249 -4.47 -6.42 1.82
C LEU A 249 -3.18 -7.20 1.56
N MET A 250 -2.30 -7.22 2.55
CA MET A 250 -1.05 -7.96 2.47
C MET A 250 -0.59 -8.41 3.87
N PRO A 251 -0.08 -9.63 4.04
CA PRO A 251 0.51 -10.03 5.31
C PRO A 251 1.89 -9.38 5.50
N ALA A 252 2.31 -9.20 6.75
CA ALA A 252 3.55 -8.51 7.12
C ALA A 252 4.81 -9.14 6.49
N TYR A 253 4.83 -10.47 6.32
CA TYR A 253 5.94 -11.17 5.66
C TYR A 253 6.04 -10.89 4.15
N GLY A 254 4.96 -10.46 3.51
CA GLY A 254 4.89 -10.09 2.09
C GLY A 254 5.29 -8.63 1.81
N LEU A 255 5.58 -7.85 2.85
CA LEU A 255 5.90 -6.43 2.75
C LEU A 255 7.09 -6.17 1.85
N ASN A 256 6.91 -5.27 0.89
CA ASN A 256 7.90 -5.00 -0.13
C ASN A 256 7.93 -3.52 -0.53
N VAL A 257 9.11 -3.04 -0.94
CA VAL A 257 9.33 -1.63 -1.32
C VAL A 257 8.42 -1.18 -2.47
N PHE A 258 8.24 -2.02 -3.50
CA PHE A 258 7.41 -1.68 -4.66
C PHE A 258 5.94 -1.44 -4.28
N SER A 259 5.34 -2.29 -3.44
CA SER A 259 3.96 -2.16 -2.97
C SER A 259 3.81 -0.94 -2.06
N MET A 260 4.76 -0.68 -1.16
CA MET A 260 4.71 0.52 -0.31
C MET A 260 4.75 1.81 -1.13
N LEU A 261 5.52 1.85 -2.22
CA LEU A 261 5.57 3.03 -3.10
C LEU A 261 4.42 3.11 -4.10
N LYS A 262 3.77 1.99 -4.42
CA LYS A 262 2.62 1.95 -5.32
C LYS A 262 1.39 2.58 -4.65
N HIS A 263 1.28 2.46 -3.33
CA HIS A 263 0.16 3.00 -2.56
C HIS A 263 0.55 4.32 -1.90
N GLU A 264 -0.42 5.22 -1.77
CA GLU A 264 -0.23 6.51 -1.12
C GLU A 264 -0.17 6.33 0.39
N THR A 265 -1.09 5.56 0.98
CA THR A 265 -1.08 5.31 2.42
C THR A 265 -0.78 3.85 2.77
N LEU A 266 -0.09 3.68 3.89
CA LEU A 266 0.25 2.40 4.48
C LEU A 266 -0.43 2.30 5.85
N VAL A 267 -1.35 1.35 5.97
CA VAL A 267 -2.09 1.08 7.22
C VAL A 267 -1.54 -0.21 7.82
N LEU A 268 -0.97 -0.13 9.02
CA LEU A 268 -0.38 -1.28 9.72
C LEU A 268 -1.15 -1.58 11.00
N THR A 269 -1.38 -2.86 11.31
CA THR A 269 -1.81 -3.23 12.66
C THR A 269 -0.68 -3.08 13.66
N THR A 270 -1.01 -2.87 14.95
CA THR A 270 -0.04 -2.89 16.04
C THR A 270 0.80 -4.17 16.03
N ALA A 271 0.17 -5.32 15.80
CA ALA A 271 0.82 -6.61 15.66
C ALA A 271 1.77 -6.68 14.44
N ALA A 272 1.38 -6.10 13.30
CA ALA A 272 2.25 -6.04 12.12
C ALA A 272 3.49 -5.17 12.38
N VAL A 273 3.34 -4.04 13.08
CA VAL A 273 4.46 -3.17 13.47
C VAL A 273 5.47 -3.94 14.31
N ASP A 274 5.00 -4.65 15.33
CA ASP A 274 5.86 -5.47 16.20
C ASP A 274 6.60 -6.56 15.40
N HIS A 275 5.91 -7.24 14.49
CA HIS A 275 6.52 -8.27 13.64
C HIS A 275 7.59 -7.70 12.70
N ILE A 276 7.30 -6.57 12.04
CA ILE A 276 8.21 -5.91 11.11
C ILE A 276 9.47 -5.45 11.84
N GLU A 277 9.31 -4.81 12.99
CA GLU A 277 10.45 -4.32 13.76
C GLU A 277 11.31 -5.46 14.31
N GLU A 278 10.70 -6.53 14.84
CA GLU A 278 11.47 -7.69 15.31
C GLU A 278 12.37 -8.25 14.20
N LYS A 279 11.82 -8.42 12.99
CA LYS A 279 12.59 -8.99 11.86
C LYS A 279 13.66 -8.04 11.34
N LEU A 280 13.36 -6.74 11.24
CA LEU A 280 14.32 -5.76 10.74
C LEU A 280 15.44 -5.50 11.74
N LEU A 281 15.14 -5.41 13.03
CA LEU A 281 16.17 -5.25 14.07
C LEU A 281 17.05 -6.49 14.17
N PHE A 282 16.47 -7.69 14.09
CA PHE A 282 17.25 -8.91 14.02
C PHE A 282 18.17 -8.93 12.78
N ALA A 283 17.71 -8.43 11.64
CA ALA A 283 18.52 -8.36 10.43
C ALA A 283 19.68 -7.35 10.56
N LEU A 284 19.46 -6.21 11.22
CA LEU A 284 20.46 -5.15 11.42
C LEU A 284 21.54 -5.57 12.44
N HIS A 285 21.15 -6.20 13.55
CA HIS A 285 22.05 -6.58 14.66
C HIS A 285 22.56 -8.03 14.56
N ARG A 286 22.46 -8.64 13.38
CA ARG A 286 22.86 -10.01 13.13
C ARG A 286 24.39 -10.21 13.23
N THR A 287 24.82 -11.26 13.91
CA THR A 287 26.26 -11.61 14.05
C THR A 287 26.85 -12.28 12.80
N ASP A 288 26.07 -13.06 12.04
CA ASP A 288 26.48 -13.74 10.79
C ASP A 288 26.43 -12.84 9.54
N SER A 289 26.47 -11.52 9.70
CA SER A 289 26.40 -10.54 8.59
C SER A 289 27.44 -10.79 7.49
N ARG A 290 28.66 -11.20 7.88
CA ARG A 290 29.76 -11.52 6.95
C ARG A 290 29.42 -12.72 6.06
N GLU A 291 28.80 -13.76 6.62
CA GLU A 291 28.42 -14.96 5.87
C GLU A 291 27.33 -14.66 4.85
N LYS A 292 26.31 -13.89 5.26
CA LYS A 292 25.23 -13.45 4.37
C LYS A 292 25.74 -12.59 3.22
N THR A 293 26.69 -11.69 3.50
CA THR A 293 27.30 -10.84 2.47
C THR A 293 28.25 -11.62 1.56
N LYS A 294 28.96 -12.65 2.06
CA LYS A 294 29.91 -13.46 1.27
C LYS A 294 29.25 -14.06 0.02
N LYS A 295 27.99 -14.54 0.13
CA LYS A 295 27.24 -15.10 -1.01
C LYS A 295 27.02 -14.10 -2.16
N PHE A 296 26.98 -12.81 -1.85
CA PHE A 296 26.73 -11.73 -2.82
C PHE A 296 28.00 -10.95 -3.17
N ARG A 297 29.17 -11.31 -2.60
CA ARG A 297 30.46 -10.82 -3.09
C ARG A 297 30.73 -11.50 -4.42
N ILE A 298 30.41 -10.78 -5.48
CA ILE A 298 30.83 -11.14 -6.83
C ILE A 298 32.36 -11.06 -6.84
N ASN A 299 33.01 -12.09 -7.36
CA ASN A 299 34.33 -11.99 -7.96
C ASN A 299 34.26 -10.90 -9.06
N GLN A 300 34.36 -9.64 -8.67
CA GLN A 300 34.72 -8.53 -9.55
C GLN A 300 36.26 -8.55 -9.62
N GLN A 301 36.76 -9.47 -10.43
CA GLN A 301 38.03 -9.36 -11.13
C GLN A 301 37.71 -9.42 -12.62
#